data_AF-A0A8H9W6A5-F1
#
_entry.id   AF-A0A8H9W6A5-F1
#
_cell.length_a   1.000
_cell.length_b   1.000
_cell.length_c   1.000
_cell.angle_alpha   90.00
_cell.angle_beta   90.00
_cell.angle_gamma   90.00
#
_symmetry.space_group_name_H-M   'P 1'
#
loop_
_entity.id
_entity.type
_entity.pdbx_description
1 polymer ?
#
loop_
_entity_poly.entity_id
_entity_poly.type
_entity_poly.pdbx_seq_one_letter_code
_entity_poly.pdbx_strand_id
1 'polypeptide(L)'
;MKSVGIFIVCVGLLCSCASSTQLSLYQKLDGKAGISRIVDSFIYQIGNDEQIIHYFEHSNIAYFRQGFITHMCMLVEGPCTYDGDSMVAIHTGMHITEKDFNHVVDLLINA
;
A
#
# COMPACT_ATOMS: atom_id res chain seq x y z
N MET A 1 4.72 -49.87 48.72
CA MET A 1 5.52 -49.65 47.49
C MET A 1 4.59 -49.24 46.34
N LYS A 2 3.76 -48.20 46.56
CA LYS A 2 3.72 -46.97 45.74
C LYS A 2 4.91 -46.82 44.80
N SER A 3 4.72 -46.93 43.48
CA SER A 3 5.55 -46.35 42.40
C SER A 3 5.25 -46.99 41.03
N VAL A 4 4.01 -46.97 40.57
CA VAL A 4 3.68 -47.23 39.15
C VAL A 4 2.47 -46.36 38.82
N GLY A 5 2.65 -45.24 38.14
CA GLY A 5 1.50 -44.39 37.78
C GLY A 5 1.80 -42.95 37.36
N ILE A 6 3.06 -42.53 37.29
CA ILE A 6 3.40 -41.14 36.93
C ILE A 6 4.51 -41.17 35.87
N PHE A 7 4.20 -41.60 34.65
CA PHE A 7 5.15 -41.45 33.52
C PHE A 7 4.50 -41.24 32.14
N ILE A 8 3.19 -40.93 32.07
CA ILE A 8 2.44 -40.82 30.79
C ILE A 8 1.88 -39.40 30.52
N VAL A 9 2.36 -38.33 31.18
CA VAL A 9 1.73 -37.00 31.03
C VAL A 9 2.61 -35.92 30.38
N CYS A 10 3.90 -36.12 30.15
CA CYS A 10 4.79 -34.99 29.78
C CYS A 10 5.37 -34.99 28.34
N VAL A 11 4.87 -35.80 27.40
CA VAL A 11 5.42 -35.88 26.02
C VAL A 11 4.47 -35.30 24.94
N GLY A 12 3.43 -34.57 25.35
CA GLY A 12 2.38 -34.07 24.44
C GLY A 12 2.41 -32.58 24.07
N LEU A 13 3.51 -31.85 24.30
CA LEU A 13 3.50 -30.37 24.31
C LEU A 13 4.61 -29.68 23.52
N LEU A 14 5.18 -30.31 22.49
CA LEU A 14 6.24 -29.70 21.65
C LEU A 14 5.95 -29.67 20.14
N CYS A 15 4.69 -29.58 19.75
CA CYS A 15 4.31 -29.14 18.41
C CYS A 15 3.47 -27.86 18.49
N SER A 16 4.05 -26.78 19.03
CA SER A 16 3.59 -25.45 18.65
C SER A 16 4.15 -25.19 17.26
N CYS A 17 3.33 -25.37 16.24
CA CYS A 17 3.63 -24.84 14.92
C CYS A 17 3.87 -23.33 15.08
N ALA A 18 5.10 -22.86 14.85
CA ALA A 18 5.38 -21.45 14.73
C ALA A 18 4.73 -20.95 13.43
N SER A 19 3.42 -20.67 13.48
CA SER A 19 2.73 -19.95 12.42
C SER A 19 3.24 -18.52 12.46
N SER A 20 4.28 -18.21 11.69
CA SER A 20 4.62 -16.83 11.40
C SER A 20 3.45 -16.25 10.59
N THR A 21 2.62 -15.43 11.22
CA THR A 21 1.64 -14.62 10.50
C THR A 21 2.42 -13.65 9.64
N GLN A 22 2.62 -14.00 8.37
CA GLN A 22 3.22 -13.09 7.40
C GLN A 22 2.27 -11.91 7.26
N LEU A 23 2.71 -10.74 7.72
CA LEU A 23 1.95 -9.51 7.57
C LEU A 23 1.68 -9.26 6.08
N SER A 24 0.45 -8.84 5.76
CA SER A 24 0.13 -8.35 4.42
C SER A 24 0.94 -7.10 4.10
N LEU A 25 1.04 -6.74 2.81
CA LEU A 25 1.73 -5.50 2.43
C LEU A 25 1.08 -4.28 3.08
N TYR A 26 -0.26 -4.22 3.10
CA TYR A 26 -1.00 -3.20 3.86
C TYR A 26 -0.53 -3.07 5.31
N GLN A 27 -0.38 -4.20 6.03
CA GLN A 27 0.09 -4.18 7.43
C GLN A 27 1.55 -3.76 7.55
N LYS A 28 2.43 -4.19 6.62
CA LYS A 28 3.83 -3.76 6.58
C LYS A 28 3.99 -2.26 6.33
N LEU A 29 3.04 -1.68 5.59
CA LEU A 29 2.97 -0.25 5.31
C LEU A 29 2.23 0.56 6.39
N ASP A 30 2.04 0.02 7.61
CA ASP A 30 1.33 0.72 8.71
C ASP A 30 -0.12 1.10 8.34
N GLY A 31 -0.75 0.27 7.50
CA GLY A 31 -2.11 0.43 7.02
C GLY A 31 -2.37 1.78 6.35
N LYS A 32 -3.59 2.29 6.52
CA LYS A 32 -4.02 3.57 5.92
C LYS A 32 -3.14 4.74 6.35
N ALA A 33 -2.58 4.70 7.57
CA ALA A 33 -1.75 5.79 8.08
C ALA A 33 -0.42 5.89 7.31
N GLY A 34 0.29 4.77 7.10
CA GLY A 34 1.52 4.80 6.32
C GLY A 34 1.28 5.01 4.83
N ILE A 35 0.21 4.47 4.25
CA ILE A 35 -0.19 4.83 2.88
C ILE A 35 -0.43 6.34 2.75
N SER A 36 -1.12 6.96 3.71
CA SER A 36 -1.35 8.41 3.67
C SER A 36 -0.04 9.20 3.67
N ARG A 37 0.95 8.77 4.47
CA ARG A 37 2.28 9.41 4.49
C ARG A 37 3.02 9.27 3.16
N ILE A 38 2.97 8.09 2.53
CA ILE A 38 3.57 7.86 1.21
C ILE A 38 2.90 8.74 0.16
N VAL A 39 1.57 8.81 0.15
CA VAL A 39 0.83 9.65 -0.81
C VAL A 39 1.11 11.14 -0.58
N ASP A 40 1.22 11.59 0.67
CA ASP A 40 1.57 12.97 1.00
C ASP A 40 2.98 13.33 0.50
N SER A 41 3.94 12.43 0.69
CA SER A 41 5.30 12.58 0.17
C SER A 41 5.33 12.56 -1.36
N PHE A 42 4.54 11.69 -2.01
CA PHE A 42 4.44 11.61 -3.46
C PHE A 42 3.82 12.88 -4.08
N ILE A 43 2.78 13.46 -3.45
CA ILE A 43 2.22 14.76 -3.86
C ILE A 43 3.28 15.85 -3.76
N TYR A 44 4.11 15.82 -2.71
CA TYR A 44 5.23 16.75 -2.59
C TYR A 44 6.27 16.54 -3.70
N GLN A 45 6.64 15.30 -4.03
CA GLN A 45 7.56 15.01 -5.12
C GLN A 45 7.03 15.53 -6.47
N ILE A 46 5.75 15.26 -6.80
CA ILE A 46 5.08 15.81 -8.00
C ILE A 46 5.12 17.34 -7.98
N GLY A 47 4.78 17.96 -6.84
CA GLY A 47 4.71 19.41 -6.67
C GLY A 47 6.02 20.15 -6.95
N ASN A 48 7.16 19.45 -6.85
CA ASN A 48 8.50 20.00 -7.07
C ASN A 48 9.13 19.52 -8.39
N ASP A 49 8.42 18.75 -9.21
CA ASP A 49 8.95 18.20 -10.45
C ASP A 49 8.47 18.96 -11.67
N GLU A 50 9.38 19.70 -12.32
CA GLU A 50 9.07 20.52 -13.50
C GLU A 50 8.61 19.68 -14.71
N GLN A 51 8.97 18.39 -14.78
CA GLN A 51 8.55 17.52 -15.89
C GLN A 51 7.09 17.07 -15.71
N ILE A 52 6.60 16.84 -14.49
CA ILE A 52 5.27 16.26 -14.23
C ILE A 52 4.22 17.28 -13.80
N ILE A 53 4.60 18.36 -13.11
CA ILE A 53 3.64 19.25 -12.43
C ILE A 53 2.56 19.82 -13.37
N HIS A 54 2.89 20.01 -14.65
CA HIS A 54 1.97 20.53 -15.65
C HIS A 54 0.71 19.65 -15.85
N TYR A 55 0.78 18.33 -15.62
CA TYR A 55 -0.39 17.45 -15.67
C TYR A 55 -1.40 17.71 -14.53
N PHE A 56 -0.96 18.38 -13.46
CA PHE A 56 -1.73 18.58 -12.24
C PHE A 56 -2.21 20.04 -12.03
N GLU A 57 -1.91 20.97 -12.95
CA GLU A 57 -2.22 22.41 -12.81
C GLU A 57 -3.70 22.73 -12.55
N HIS A 58 -4.60 21.86 -12.99
CA HIS A 58 -6.05 22.02 -12.83
C HIS A 58 -6.67 20.93 -11.94
N SER A 59 -5.84 20.13 -11.28
CA SER A 59 -6.30 19.06 -10.41
C SER A 59 -6.74 19.58 -9.05
N ASN A 60 -7.83 19.01 -8.54
CA ASN A 60 -8.18 19.17 -7.13
C ASN A 60 -7.28 18.26 -6.28
N ILE A 61 -6.28 18.85 -5.61
CA ILE A 61 -5.29 18.12 -4.83
C ILE A 61 -5.94 17.28 -3.72
N ALA A 62 -6.98 17.78 -3.05
CA ALA A 62 -7.66 17.04 -1.99
C ALA A 62 -8.39 15.80 -2.55
N TYR A 63 -9.02 15.95 -3.72
CA TYR A 63 -9.67 14.84 -4.42
C TYR A 63 -8.65 13.81 -4.89
N PHE A 64 -7.57 14.25 -5.54
CA PHE A 64 -6.47 13.39 -5.97
C PHE A 64 -5.88 12.60 -4.79
N ARG A 65 -5.53 13.29 -3.71
CA ARG A 65 -4.99 12.69 -2.48
C ARG A 65 -5.91 11.59 -1.96
N GLN A 66 -7.20 11.88 -1.80
CA GLN A 66 -8.15 10.90 -1.27
C GLN A 66 -8.33 9.72 -2.21
N GLY A 67 -8.45 9.97 -3.52
CA GLY A 67 -8.57 8.93 -4.54
C GLY A 67 -7.35 8.01 -4.58
N PHE A 68 -6.14 8.59 -4.57
CA PHE A 68 -4.89 7.84 -4.63
C PHE A 68 -4.62 7.04 -3.36
N ILE A 69 -4.93 7.58 -2.16
CA ILE A 69 -4.90 6.80 -0.91
C ILE A 69 -5.83 5.59 -0.99
N THR A 70 -7.06 5.77 -1.47
CA THR A 70 -8.03 4.66 -1.60
C THR A 70 -7.56 3.64 -2.63
N HIS A 71 -7.04 4.09 -3.77
CA HIS A 71 -6.52 3.22 -4.83
C HIS A 71 -5.33 2.39 -4.32
N MET A 72 -4.34 3.02 -3.69
CA MET A 72 -3.19 2.33 -3.10
C MET A 72 -3.62 1.35 -2.01
N CYS A 73 -4.53 1.75 -1.12
CA CYS A 73 -5.08 0.87 -0.08
C CYS A 73 -5.68 -0.41 -0.67
N MET A 74 -6.45 -0.30 -1.76
CA MET A 74 -7.01 -1.48 -2.42
C MET A 74 -5.93 -2.33 -3.10
N LEU A 75 -4.98 -1.71 -3.81
CA LEU A 75 -3.91 -2.43 -4.53
C LEU A 75 -3.00 -3.24 -3.61
N VAL A 76 -2.74 -2.76 -2.38
CA VAL A 76 -1.94 -3.49 -1.39
C VAL A 76 -2.78 -4.45 -0.53
N GLU A 77 -3.99 -4.79 -1.01
CA GLU A 77 -4.95 -5.70 -0.38
C GLU A 77 -5.43 -5.23 1.01
N GLY A 78 -5.49 -3.92 1.20
CA GLY A 78 -6.14 -3.28 2.34
C GLY A 78 -7.67 -3.33 2.26
N PRO A 79 -8.38 -2.94 3.32
CA PRO A 79 -9.84 -3.08 3.43
C PRO A 79 -10.63 -2.04 2.61
N CYS A 80 -9.98 -1.30 1.70
CA CYS A 80 -10.60 -0.24 0.94
C CYS A 80 -11.11 -0.74 -0.41
N THR A 81 -12.25 -0.20 -0.84
CA THR A 81 -12.74 -0.35 -2.21
C THR A 81 -12.57 0.99 -2.91
N TYR A 82 -11.95 0.98 -4.09
CA TYR A 82 -11.96 2.13 -4.99
C TYR A 82 -13.19 2.05 -5.89
N ASP A 83 -14.00 3.09 -5.83
CA ASP A 83 -15.25 3.26 -6.57
C ASP A 83 -15.19 4.43 -7.56
N GLY A 84 -13.99 4.98 -7.78
CA GLY A 84 -13.74 6.02 -8.78
C GLY A 84 -13.70 5.47 -10.21
N ASP A 85 -13.51 6.40 -11.15
CA ASP A 85 -13.39 6.08 -12.57
C ASP A 85 -12.20 5.14 -12.85
N SER A 86 -12.31 4.33 -13.91
CA SER A 86 -11.20 3.46 -14.31
C SER A 86 -9.93 4.26 -14.61
N MET A 87 -8.76 3.67 -14.39
CA MET A 87 -7.47 4.31 -14.73
C MET A 87 -7.41 4.70 -16.21
N VAL A 88 -8.04 3.95 -17.13
CA VAL A 88 -8.11 4.33 -18.54
C VAL A 88 -8.95 5.60 -18.72
N ALA A 89 -10.13 5.66 -18.11
CA ALA A 89 -11.03 6.81 -18.22
C ALA A 89 -10.39 8.10 -17.67
N ILE A 90 -9.73 8.02 -16.51
CA ILE A 90 -9.08 9.17 -15.86
C ILE A 90 -7.96 9.76 -16.74
N HIS A 91 -7.18 8.91 -17.41
CA HIS A 91 -5.97 9.34 -18.13
C HIS A 91 -6.16 9.48 -19.66
N THR A 92 -7.35 9.17 -20.18
CA THR A 92 -7.63 9.29 -21.61
C THR A 92 -7.54 10.75 -22.07
N GLY A 93 -6.83 10.99 -23.17
CA GLY A 93 -6.69 12.33 -23.75
C GLY A 93 -5.63 13.20 -23.07
N MET A 94 -4.96 12.72 -22.02
CA MET A 94 -3.85 13.44 -21.37
C MET A 94 -2.52 13.32 -22.15
N HIS A 95 -2.44 12.44 -23.15
CA HIS A 95 -1.23 12.19 -23.93
C HIS A 95 0.01 11.85 -23.09
N ILE A 96 -0.19 11.13 -21.98
CA ILE A 96 0.90 10.66 -21.10
C ILE A 96 1.79 9.69 -21.89
N THR A 97 3.08 9.98 -21.97
CA THR A 97 4.04 9.07 -22.61
C THR A 97 4.56 8.03 -21.61
N GLU A 98 5.16 6.96 -22.12
CA GLU A 98 5.83 5.97 -21.26
C GLU A 98 6.95 6.61 -20.43
N LYS A 99 7.66 7.60 -20.98
CA LYS A 99 8.67 8.36 -20.26
C LYS A 99 8.06 9.08 -19.06
N ASP A 100 6.93 9.75 -19.25
CA ASP A 100 6.26 10.48 -18.18
C ASP A 100 5.73 9.54 -17.11
N PHE A 101 5.14 8.41 -17.53
CA PHE A 101 4.68 7.38 -16.60
C PHE A 101 5.82 6.82 -15.74
N ASN A 102 6.95 6.45 -16.36
CA ASN A 102 8.11 5.93 -15.64
C ASN A 102 8.68 6.97 -14.68
N HIS A 103 8.74 8.25 -15.09
CA HIS A 103 9.20 9.33 -14.22
C HIS A 103 8.26 9.53 -13.01
N VAL A 104 6.94 9.44 -13.20
CA VAL A 104 5.97 9.43 -12.08
C VAL A 104 6.21 8.26 -11.12
N VAL A 105 6.57 7.07 -11.63
CA VAL A 105 6.94 5.93 -10.79
C VAL A 105 8.21 6.22 -9.98
N ASP A 106 9.22 6.87 -10.58
CA ASP A 106 10.43 7.28 -9.87
C ASP A 106 10.12 8.29 -8.75
N LEU A 107 9.22 9.26 -9.00
CA LEU A 107 8.73 10.18 -7.97
C LEU A 107 8.03 9.45 -6.82
N LEU A 108 7.26 8.39 -7.11
CA LEU A 108 6.63 7.55 -6.08
C LEU A 108 7.65 6.73 -5.29
N ILE A 109 8.70 6.22 -5.93
CA ILE A 109 9.78 5.47 -5.25
C ILE A 109 10.58 6.38 -4.32
N ASN A 110 10.75 7.65 -4.69
CA ASN A 110 11.47 8.66 -3.90
C ASN A 110 10.61 9.27 -2.77
N ALA A 111 9.33 8.92 -2.69
CA ALA A 111 8.39 9.40 -1.69
C ALA A 111 8.59 8.68 -0.34
#